data_AF-A0A7W8N2J1-F1
#
_entry.id   AF-A0A7W8N2J1-F1
#
_cell.length_a   1.000
_cell.length_b   1.000
_cell.length_c   1.000
_cell.angle_alpha   90.00
_cell.angle_beta   90.00
_cell.angle_gamma   90.00
#
_symmetry.space_group_name_H-M   'P 1'
#
loop_
_entity.id
_entity.type
_entity.pdbx_description
1 polymer ?
#
loop_
_entity_poly.entity_id
_entity_poly.type
_entity_poly.pdbx_seq_one_letter_code
_entity_poly.pdbx_strand_id
1 'polypeptide(L)' 'MSGPTLQDRLAHITQGLAEAERRYASGEPYPDPEGSWPHKIAQLQQHLAEVREMIANE' A
#
# COMPACT_ATOMS: atom_id res chain seq x y z
N MET A 1 19.60 -4.51 -15.91
CA MET A 1 18.41 -4.97 -15.16
C MET A 1 17.54 -3.76 -14.96
N SER A 2 16.40 -3.68 -15.65
CA SER A 2 15.46 -2.57 -15.47
C SER A 2 14.79 -2.71 -14.11
N GLY A 3 14.80 -1.64 -13.31
CA GLY A 3 14.08 -1.61 -12.04
C GLY A 3 12.57 -1.81 -12.25
N PRO A 4 11.80 -2.03 -11.16
CA PRO A 4 10.36 -2.22 -11.23
C PRO A 4 9.69 -0.99 -11.86
N THR A 5 8.79 -1.24 -12.81
CA THR A 5 8.03 -0.18 -13.49
C THR A 5 7.04 0.48 -12.54
N LEU A 6 6.50 1.65 -12.92
CA LEU A 6 5.42 2.28 -12.14
C LEU A 6 4.19 1.37 -12.01
N GLN A 7 3.90 0.56 -13.04
CA GLN A 7 2.82 -0.43 -12.97
C GLN A 7 3.11 -1.56 -11.98
N ASP A 8 4.36 -2.03 -11.90
CA ASP A 8 4.75 -3.05 -10.90
C ASP A 8 4.61 -2.48 -9.48
N ARG A 9 5.01 -1.21 -9.27
CA ARG A 9 4.83 -0.51 -7.99
C ARG A 9 3.35 -0.37 -7.64
N LEU A 10 2.52 -0.01 -8.61
CA LEU A 10 1.07 0.09 -8.43
C LEU A 10 0.46 -1.25 -8.00
N ALA A 11 0.87 -2.35 -8.66
CA ALA A 11 0.41 -3.69 -8.32
C ALA A 11 0.82 -4.08 -6.89
N HIS A 12 2.09 -3.85 -6.51
CA HIS A 12 2.58 -4.14 -5.17
C HIS A 12 1.85 -3.35 -4.07
N ILE A 13 1.62 -2.05 -4.27
CA ILE A 13 0.90 -1.22 -3.30
C ILE A 13 -0.56 -1.70 -3.17
N THR A 14 -1.21 -2.02 -4.28
CA THR A 14 -2.59 -2.53 -4.29
C THR A 14 -2.70 -3.86 -3.55
N GLN A 15 -1.76 -4.78 -3.77
CA GLN A 15 -1.70 -6.04 -3.02
C GLN A 15 -1.50 -5.82 -1.52
N GLY A 16 -0.55 -4.96 -1.15
CA GLY A 16 -0.28 -4.62 0.25
C GLY A 16 -1.48 -3.95 0.94
N LEU A 17 -2.23 -3.11 0.22
CA LEU A 17 -3.44 -2.47 0.74
C LEU A 17 -4.53 -3.50 1.02
N ALA A 18 -4.83 -4.37 0.06
CA ALA A 18 -5.84 -5.41 0.23
C ALA A 18 -5.49 -6.37 1.39
N GLU A 19 -4.20 -6.70 1.54
CA GLU A 19 -3.74 -7.51 2.66
C GLU A 19 -3.89 -6.80 4.01
N ALA A 20 -3.49 -5.53 4.10
CA ALA A 20 -3.63 -4.72 5.31
C ALA A 20 -5.10 -4.56 5.72
N GLU A 21 -5.99 -4.29 4.77
CA GLU A 21 -7.44 -4.20 5.01
C GLU A 21 -8.01 -5.52 5.50
N ARG A 22 -7.56 -6.65 4.93
CA ARG A 22 -7.99 -7.99 5.37
C ARG A 22 -7.57 -8.29 6.80
N ARG A 23 -6.31 -8.00 7.16
CA ARG A 23 -5.76 -8.22 8.50
C ARG A 23 -6.39 -7.29 9.53
N TYR A 24 -6.68 -6.05 9.13
CA TYR A 24 -7.45 -5.12 9.97
C TYR A 24 -8.86 -5.65 10.22
N ALA A 25 -9.56 -6.11 9.18
CA ALA A 25 -10.91 -6.63 9.29
C ALA A 25 -10.99 -7.96 10.08
N SER A 26 -9.94 -8.78 10.06
CA SER A 26 -9.86 -9.98 10.90
C SER A 26 -9.54 -9.69 12.37
N GLY A 27 -9.23 -8.44 12.71
CA GLY A 27 -8.81 -8.06 14.06
C GLY A 27 -7.40 -8.53 14.43
N GLU A 28 -6.56 -8.83 13.43
CA GLU A 28 -5.16 -9.19 13.67
C GLU A 28 -4.45 -8.01 14.36
N PRO A 29 -3.70 -8.22 15.45
CA PRO A 29 -2.91 -7.16 16.05
C PRO A 29 -1.85 -6.67 15.07
N TYR A 30 -1.60 -5.36 15.04
CA TYR A 30 -0.52 -4.81 14.23
C TYR A 30 0.83 -5.31 14.79
N PRO A 31 1.78 -5.72 13.94
CA PRO A 31 3.03 -6.31 14.41
C PRO A 31 3.91 -5.31 15.19
N ASP A 32 3.84 -4.03 14.85
CA ASP A 32 4.59 -2.98 15.54
C ASP A 32 3.79 -2.39 16.71
N PRO A 33 4.39 -2.28 17.91
CA PRO A 33 3.72 -1.73 19.09
C PRO A 33 3.39 -0.23 18.98
N GLU A 34 4.12 0.52 18.14
CA GLU A 34 3.88 1.94 17.88
C GLU A 34 2.99 2.17 16.64
N GLY A 35 2.72 1.11 15.88
CA GLY A 35 1.98 1.17 14.63
C GLY A 35 0.51 0.82 14.79
N SER A 36 -0.25 1.01 13.70
CA SER A 36 -1.63 0.54 13.63
C SER A 36 -2.00 0.22 12.19
N TRP A 37 -2.90 -0.76 12.02
CA TRP A 37 -3.43 -1.10 10.69
C TRP A 37 -4.07 0.11 9.99
N PRO A 38 -4.91 0.95 10.64
CA PRO A 38 -5.46 2.14 10.00
C PRO A 38 -4.39 3.09 9.48
N HIS A 39 -3.30 3.31 10.23
CA HIS A 39 -2.19 4.15 9.79
C HIS A 39 -1.48 3.55 8.58
N LYS A 40 -1.22 2.24 8.59
CA LYS A 40 -0.60 1.53 7.46
C LYS A 40 -1.46 1.59 6.20
N ILE A 41 -2.76 1.37 6.34
CA ILE A 41 -3.74 1.47 5.24
C ILE A 41 -3.73 2.88 4.65
N ALA A 42 -3.78 3.91 5.50
CA ALA A 42 -3.73 5.31 5.05
C ALA A 42 -2.43 5.64 4.27
N GLN A 43 -1.27 5.18 4.76
CA GLN A 43 0.01 5.35 4.05
C GLN A 43 0.01 4.64 2.69
N LEU A 44 -0.53 3.42 2.62
CA LEU A 44 -0.63 2.67 1.36
C LEU A 44 -1.59 3.34 0.37
N GLN A 45 -2.70 3.91 0.84
CA GLN A 45 -3.63 4.69 0.01
C GLN A 45 -2.98 5.97 -0.52
N GLN A 46 -2.17 6.65 0.30
CA GLN A 46 -1.43 7.83 -0.14
C GLN A 46 -0.42 7.45 -1.24
N HIS A 47 0.42 6.44 -1.01
CA HIS A 47 1.37 5.98 -2.02
C HIS A 47 0.67 5.48 -3.29
N LEU A 48 -0.51 4.87 -3.17
CA LEU A 48 -1.32 4.46 -4.32
C LEU A 48 -1.73 5.65 -5.19
N ALA A 49 -2.16 6.75 -4.54
CA ALA A 49 -2.51 7.98 -5.24
C ALA A 49 -1.29 8.60 -5.93
N GLU A 50 -0.16 8.71 -5.22
CA GLU A 50 1.09 9.27 -5.77
C GLU A 50 1.57 8.49 -7.01
N VAL A 51 1.57 7.15 -6.95
CA VAL A 51 1.98 6.32 -8.11
C VAL A 51 0.99 6.46 -9.26
N ARG A 52 -0.31 6.57 -8.99
CA ARG A 52 -1.31 6.81 -10.04
C ARG A 52 -1.12 8.17 -10.71
N GLU A 53 -0.81 9.21 -9.93
CA GLU A 53 -0.48 10.53 -10.47
C GLU A 53 0.80 10.49 -11.30
N MET A 54 1.84 9.77 -10.87
CA MET A 54 3.06 9.59 -11.67
C MET A 54 2.77 8.91 -13.01
N ILE A 55 1.96 7.85 -13.02
CA ILE A 55 1.56 7.15 -14.26
C ILE A 55 0.72 8.06 -15.16
N ALA A 56 -0.18 8.86 -14.59
CA ALA A 56 -1.04 9.76 -15.36
C ALA A 56 -0.29 10.95 -15.99
N ASN A 57 0.87 11.31 -15.42
CA ASN A 57 1.73 12.40 -15.89
C ASN A 57 2.93 11.91 -16.72
N GLU A 58 3.03 10.60 -16.98
CA GLU A 58 4.03 9.96 -17.86
C GLU A 58 3.47 9.73 -19.27
#